data_AF-A0A2E6AVB4-F1
#
_entry.id   AF-A0A2E6AVB4-F1
#
_cell.length_a   1.000
_cell.length_b   1.000
_cell.length_c   1.000
_cell.angle_alpha   90.00
_cell.angle_beta   90.00
_cell.angle_gamma   90.00
#
_symmetry.space_group_name_H-M   'P 1'
#
loop_
_entity.id
_entity.type
_entity.pdbx_description
1 polymer ?
#
loop_
_entity_poly.entity_id
_entity_poly.type
_entity_poly.pdbx_seq_one_letter_code
_entity_poly.pdbx_strand_id
1 'polypeptide(L)' 'MSQDNYPQTLKILINNLSKLQGIGNKTAERLAFNLINMDSDYIPDLASSLTDLKKKNKDCS' A
#
# COMPACT_ATOMS: atom_id res chain seq x y z
N MET A 1 14.51 -5.18 -13.40
CA MET A 1 13.26 -4.79 -14.10
C MET A 1 13.10 -3.30 -13.89
N SER A 2 13.00 -2.53 -14.98
CA SER A 2 12.90 -1.07 -14.92
C SER A 2 11.43 -0.69 -14.71
N GLN A 3 11.13 0.17 -13.73
CA GLN A 3 9.77 0.55 -13.30
C GLN A 3 8.88 1.18 -14.41
N ASP A 4 9.45 1.47 -15.58
CA ASP A 4 8.77 2.07 -16.72
C ASP A 4 7.62 1.21 -17.27
N ASN A 5 7.71 -0.13 -17.15
CA ASN A 5 6.77 -1.05 -17.79
C ASN A 5 5.59 -1.50 -16.92
N TYR A 6 5.41 -0.93 -15.72
CA TYR A 6 4.30 -1.30 -14.84
C TYR A 6 2.99 -0.58 -15.19
N PRO A 7 1.83 -1.25 -15.02
CA PRO A 7 0.54 -0.60 -15.19
C PRO A 7 0.41 0.57 -14.22
N GLN A 8 -0.33 1.60 -14.64
CA GLN A 8 -0.45 2.85 -13.88
C GLN A 8 -0.99 2.61 -12.46
N THR A 9 -1.91 1.66 -12.27
CA THR A 9 -2.44 1.26 -10.96
C THR A 9 -1.34 0.75 -10.02
N LEU A 10 -0.41 -0.06 -10.52
CA LEU A 10 0.73 -0.57 -9.75
C LEU A 10 1.71 0.55 -9.39
N LYS A 11 2.01 1.45 -10.35
CA LYS A 11 2.87 2.61 -10.10
C LYS A 11 2.33 3.50 -8.97
N ILE A 12 1.02 3.75 -8.96
CA ILE A 12 0.35 4.51 -7.89
C ILE A 12 0.49 3.81 -6.54
N LEU A 13 0.26 2.49 -6.49
CA LEU A 13 0.40 1.71 -5.26
C LEU A 13 1.83 1.78 -4.71
N ILE A 14 2.84 1.55 -5.56
CA ILE A 14 4.25 1.63 -5.18
C ILE A 14 4.59 3.02 -4.62
N ASN A 15 4.14 4.08 -5.28
CA ASN A 15 4.37 5.46 -4.84
C ASN A 15 3.70 5.78 -3.49
N ASN A 16 2.52 5.22 -3.21
CA ASN A 16 1.88 5.41 -1.91
C ASN A 16 2.58 4.61 -0.81
N LEU A 17 3.04 3.40 -1.09
CA LEU A 17 3.80 2.58 -0.15
C LEU A 17 5.17 3.18 0.17
N SER A 18 5.85 3.80 -0.81
CA SER A 18 7.16 4.42 -0.60
C SER A 18 7.11 5.72 0.21
N LYS A 19 5.94 6.31 0.40
CA LYS A 19 5.75 7.48 1.29
C LYS A 19 5.69 7.09 2.77
N LEU A 20 5.56 5.80 3.09
CA LEU A 20 5.55 5.33 4.47
C LEU A 20 6.97 5.36 5.06
N GLN A 21 7.10 5.83 6.30
CA GLN A 21 8.40 5.86 6.98
C GLN A 21 9.04 4.47 7.02
N GLY A 22 10.31 4.37 6.60
CA GLY A 22 11.06 3.11 6.56
C GLY A 22 10.82 2.23 5.32
N ILE A 23 9.99 2.66 4.35
CA ILE A 23 9.75 1.91 3.10
C ILE A 23 10.35 2.67 1.91
N GLY A 24 11.46 2.16 1.36
CA GLY A 24 12.04 2.67 0.12
C GLY A 24 11.40 2.09 -1.15
N ASN A 25 11.69 2.67 -2.33
CA ASN A 25 11.10 2.26 -3.62
C ASN A 25 11.21 0.76 -3.93
N LYS A 26 12.38 0.13 -3.70
CA LYS A 26 12.55 -1.32 -3.90
C LYS A 26 11.69 -2.16 -2.96
N THR A 27 11.54 -1.71 -1.72
CA THR A 27 10.71 -2.39 -0.71
C THR A 27 9.23 -2.21 -1.05
N ALA A 28 8.82 -1.01 -1.44
CA ALA A 28 7.45 -0.69 -1.88
C ALA A 28 7.05 -1.52 -3.11
N GLU A 29 7.94 -1.67 -4.08
CA GLU A 29 7.74 -2.52 -5.25
C GLU A 29 7.52 -3.99 -4.87
N ARG A 30 8.40 -4.54 -4.01
CA ARG A 30 8.24 -5.90 -3.49
C ARG A 30 6.90 -6.09 -2.76
N LEU A 31 6.51 -5.13 -1.93
CA LEU A 31 5.24 -5.15 -1.21
C LEU A 31 4.04 -5.09 -2.17
N ALA A 32 4.09 -4.23 -3.18
CA ALA A 32 3.02 -4.10 -4.16
C ALA A 32 2.81 -5.39 -4.95
N PHE A 33 3.89 -6.07 -5.36
CA PHE A 33 3.78 -7.39 -5.99
C PHE A 33 3.26 -8.46 -5.04
N ASN A 34 3.63 -8.41 -3.76
CA ASN A 34 3.09 -9.33 -2.77
C ASN A 34 1.57 -9.15 -2.61
N LEU A 35 1.10 -7.91 -2.54
CA LEU A 35 -0.32 -7.57 -2.41
C LEU A 35 -1.17 -8.04 -3.60
N ILE A 36 -0.61 -8.04 -4.82
CA ILE A 36 -1.31 -8.58 -6.01
C ILE A 36 -1.58 -10.08 -5.87
N ASN A 37 -0.68 -10.81 -5.21
CA ASN A 37 -0.77 -12.26 -5.04
C ASN A 37 -1.47 -12.69 -3.74
N MET A 38 -1.95 -11.75 -2.93
CA MET A 38 -2.68 -12.05 -1.69
C MET A 38 -4.16 -12.35 -1.96
N ASP A 39 -4.80 -12.98 -0.98
CA ASP A 39 -6.23 -13.28 -1.01
C ASP A 39 -7.09 -12.03 -1.20
N SER A 40 -8.23 -12.20 -1.89
CA SER A 40 -9.14 -11.10 -2.26
C SER A 40 -9.66 -10.30 -1.08
N ASP A 41 -9.77 -10.93 0.08
CA ASP A 41 -10.41 -10.36 1.27
C ASP A 41 -9.42 -9.52 2.10
N TYR A 42 -8.11 -9.72 1.92
CA TYR A 42 -7.09 -9.01 2.68
C TYR A 42 -6.99 -7.51 2.30
N ILE A 43 -7.10 -7.19 1.01
CA ILE A 43 -7.00 -5.82 0.51
C ILE A 43 -8.10 -4.90 1.06
N PRO A 44 -9.40 -5.26 1.00
CA PRO A 44 -10.46 -4.43 1.57
C PRO A 44 -10.32 -4.26 3.08
N ASP A 45 -9.91 -5.30 3.82
CA ASP A 45 -9.69 -5.23 5.26
C ASP A 45 -8.54 -4.28 5.63
N LEU A 46 -7.43 -4.35 4.89
CA LEU A 46 -6.29 -3.44 5.04
C LEU A 46 -6.70 -1.98 4.76
N ALA A 47 -7.44 -1.76 3.67
CA ALA A 47 -7.91 -0.42 3.30
C ALA A 47 -8.88 0.17 4.33
N SER A 48 -9.78 -0.66 4.86
CA SER A 48 -10.69 -0.29 5.94
C SER A 48 -9.91 0.10 7.20
N SER A 49 -8.96 -0.74 7.61
CA SER A 49 -8.12 -0.51 8.80
C SER A 49 -7.34 0.82 8.73
N LEU A 50 -6.77 1.16 7.57
CA LEU A 50 -6.08 2.43 7.34
C LEU A 50 -7.03 3.64 7.43
N THR A 51 -8.22 3.50 6.85
CA THR A 51 -9.23 4.55 6.84
C THR A 51 -9.79 4.78 8.24
N ASP A 52 -10.08 3.70 8.96
CA ASP A 52 -10.57 3.71 10.33
C ASP A 52 -9.55 4.30 11.29
N LEU A 53 -8.27 3.97 11.14
CA LEU A 53 -7.19 4.58 11.93
C LEU A 53 -7.23 6.11 11.80
N LYS A 54 -7.39 6.64 10.59
CA LYS A 54 -7.43 8.08 10.36
C LYS A 54 -8.70 8.74 10.90
N LYS A 55 -9.82 8.01 10.91
CA LYS A 55 -11.12 8.49 11.43
C LYS A 55 -11.17 8.45 12.95
N LYS A 56 -10.77 7.34 13.56
CA LYS A 56 -10.94 7.03 15.00
C LYS A 56 -9.83 7.60 15.89
N ASN A 57 -8.61 7.84 15.37
CA ASN A 57 -7.55 8.48 16.16
C ASN A 57 -7.78 9.99 16.43
N LYS A 58 -8.91 10.58 16.02
CA LYS A 58 -9.34 11.88 16.54
C LYS A 58 -9.93 11.77 17.96
N ASP A 59 -10.26 10.56 18.42
CA ASP A 59 -10.83 10.28 19.74
C ASP A 59 -9.93 9.35 20.58
N CYS A 60 -8.62 9.41 20.40
CA CYS A 60 -7.71 8.87 21.43
C CYS A 60 -7.65 9.88 22.58
N SER A 61 -8.59 9.75 23.52
CA SER A 61 -8.61 10.44 24.82
C SER A 61 -7.64 9.78 25.80
#